data_AF-A0A421BHK3-F1
#
_entry.id   AF-A0A421BHK3-F1
#
_cell.length_a   1.000
_cell.length_b   1.000
_cell.length_c   1.000
_cell.angle_alpha   90.00
_cell.angle_beta   90.00
_cell.angle_gamma   90.00
#
_symmetry.space_group_name_H-M   'P 1'
#
loop_
_entity.id
_entity.type
_entity.pdbx_description
1 polymer ?
#
loop_
_entity_poly.entity_id
_entity_poly.type
_entity_poly.pdbx_seq_one_letter_code
_entity_poly.pdbx_strand_id
1 'polypeptide(L)'
;MYYRWIQYFGTGFIKRYIQNIESCLHRRMRQQILKRWKKCRTKIERLIALGLDLDSAKRIGFSRKKYWCLARTPELHRAITKEKLYQWGLVNLVALAERVYLTY
;
A
#
# COMPACT_ATOMS: atom_id res chain seq x y z
N MET A 1 10.70 -17.15 34.90
CA MET A 1 9.25 -16.96 34.67
C MET A 1 8.91 -15.73 33.81
N TYR A 2 9.79 -14.72 33.71
CA TYR A 2 9.55 -13.49 32.91
C TYR A 2 9.75 -13.63 31.39
N TYR A 3 10.65 -14.52 30.94
CA TYR A 3 10.98 -14.66 29.52
C TYR A 3 9.80 -15.12 28.64
N ARG A 4 8.96 -16.03 29.15
CA ARG A 4 7.79 -16.54 28.41
C ARG A 4 6.73 -15.46 28.16
N TRP A 5 6.60 -14.48 29.05
CA TRP A 5 5.70 -13.34 28.88
C TRP A 5 6.21 -12.38 27.81
N ILE A 6 7.48 -11.99 27.89
CA ILE A 6 8.11 -11.07 26.94
C ILE A 6 8.05 -11.65 25.52
N GLN A 7 8.28 -12.95 25.38
CA GLN A 7 8.24 -13.62 24.08
C GLN A 7 6.81 -13.72 23.51
N TYR A 8 5.80 -13.99 24.35
CA TYR A 8 4.40 -14.10 23.91
C TYR A 8 3.82 -12.75 23.45
N PHE A 9 4.05 -11.68 24.22
CA PHE A 9 3.57 -10.34 23.88
C PHE A 9 4.44 -9.65 22.82
N GLY A 10 5.75 -9.92 22.81
CA GLY A 10 6.71 -9.34 21.86
C GLY A 10 6.42 -9.75 20.42
N THR A 11 6.22 -11.04 20.15
CA THR A 11 6.02 -11.52 18.76
C THR A 11 4.74 -10.98 18.13
N GLY A 12 3.63 -10.97 18.88
CA GLY A 12 2.37 -10.40 18.39
C GLY A 12 2.44 -8.90 18.15
N PHE A 13 3.09 -8.16 19.06
CA PHE A 13 3.30 -6.72 18.92
C PHE A 13 4.16 -6.37 17.70
N ILE A 14 5.30 -7.05 17.54
CA ILE A 14 6.23 -6.84 16.42
C ILE A 14 5.53 -7.11 15.08
N LYS A 15 4.77 -8.20 14.97
CA LYS A 15 4.02 -8.51 13.75
C LYS A 15 3.01 -7.41 13.40
N ARG A 16 2.23 -6.94 14.38
CA ARG A 16 1.27 -5.85 14.18
C ARG A 16 1.97 -4.54 13.80
N TYR A 17 3.11 -4.24 14.42
CA TYR A 17 3.91 -3.07 14.11
C TYR A 17 4.42 -3.08 12.66
N ILE A 18 4.96 -4.21 12.20
CA ILE A 18 5.43 -4.38 10.82
C ILE A 18 4.27 -4.24 9.83
N GLN A 19 3.12 -4.86 10.11
CA GLN A 19 1.92 -4.73 9.26
C GLN A 19 1.47 -3.27 9.12
N ASN A 20 1.52 -2.49 10.21
CA ASN A 20 1.19 -1.07 10.18
C ASN A 20 2.18 -0.30 9.29
N ILE A 21 3.49 -0.55 9.42
CA ILE A 21 4.51 0.07 8.57
C ILE A 21 4.27 -0.28 7.10
N GLU A 22 4.04 -1.56 6.81
CA GLU A 22 3.79 -2.03 5.44
C GLU A 22 2.54 -1.38 4.84
N SER A 23 1.47 -1.23 5.63
CA SER A 23 0.26 -0.54 5.20
C SER A 23 0.52 0.94 4.84
N CYS A 24 1.34 1.63 5.64
CA CYS A 24 1.77 3.00 5.39
C CYS A 24 2.63 3.09 4.13
N LEU A 25 3.53 2.12 3.91
CA LEU A 25 4.39 2.04 2.74
C LEU A 25 3.57 1.84 1.46
N HIS A 26 2.63 0.89 1.45
CA HIS A 26 1.71 0.68 0.33
C HIS A 26 0.94 1.94 -0.04
N ARG A 27 0.41 2.66 0.96
CA ARG A 27 -0.29 3.92 0.75
C ARG A 27 0.64 5.00 0.18
N ARG A 28 1.87 5.07 0.68
CA ARG A 28 2.88 6.00 0.16
C ARG A 28 3.25 5.68 -1.28
N MET A 29 3.38 4.42 -1.66
CA MET A 29 3.63 4.01 -3.04
C MET A 29 2.50 4.44 -3.97
N ARG A 30 1.23 4.14 -3.61
CA ARG A 30 0.06 4.63 -4.35
C ARG A 30 0.06 6.16 -4.51
N GLN A 31 0.43 6.88 -3.45
CA GLN A 31 0.56 8.33 -3.49
C GLN A 31 1.62 8.78 -4.51
N GLN A 32 2.80 8.15 -4.53
CA GLN A 32 3.87 8.50 -5.48
C GLN A 32 3.47 8.22 -6.93
N ILE A 33 2.77 7.11 -7.18
CA ILE A 33 2.23 6.78 -8.50
C ILE A 33 1.27 7.88 -8.97
N LEU A 34 0.32 8.30 -8.13
CA LEU A 34 -0.60 9.39 -8.46
C LEU A 34 0.10 10.73 -8.68
N LYS A 35 1.17 11.02 -7.91
CA LYS A 35 1.98 12.23 -8.09
C LYS A 35 2.75 12.23 -9.41
N ARG A 36 3.20 11.06 -9.86
CA ARG A 36 3.89 10.90 -11.15
C ARG A 36 2.97 11.29 -12.32
N TRP A 37 1.66 11.07 -12.18
CA TRP A 37 0.66 11.45 -13.18
C TRP A 37 0.17 12.87 -12.94
N LYS A 38 0.86 13.87 -13.49
CA LYS A 38 0.53 15.29 -13.23
C LYS A 38 -0.82 15.72 -13.82
N LYS A 39 -1.11 15.30 -15.06
CA LYS A 39 -2.32 15.72 -15.80
C LYS A 39 -3.53 14.84 -15.44
N CYS A 40 -4.71 15.44 -15.28
CA CYS A 40 -5.95 14.71 -14.96
C CYS A 40 -6.28 13.66 -16.04
N ARG A 41 -6.12 14.02 -17.32
CA ARG A 41 -6.30 13.10 -18.45
C ARG A 41 -5.42 11.84 -18.32
N THR A 42 -4.14 12.01 -18.03
CA THR A 42 -3.19 10.90 -17.85
C THR A 42 -3.54 10.03 -16.65
N LYS A 43 -4.03 10.60 -15.54
CA LYS A 43 -4.52 9.82 -14.39
C LYS A 43 -5.68 8.93 -14.82
N ILE A 44 -6.66 9.49 -15.51
CA ILE A 44 -7.86 8.79 -15.94
C ILE A 44 -7.50 7.64 -16.90
N GLU A 45 -6.74 7.93 -17.95
CA GLU A 45 -6.31 6.93 -18.94
C GLU A 45 -5.55 5.76 -18.28
N ARG A 46 -4.62 6.05 -17.37
CA ARG A 46 -3.85 5.01 -16.67
C ARG A 46 -4.69 4.22 -15.67
N LEU A 47 -5.63 4.86 -14.97
CA LEU A 47 -6.52 4.16 -14.05
C LEU A 47 -7.47 3.22 -14.79
N ILE A 48 -7.96 3.62 -15.97
CA ILE A 48 -8.75 2.76 -16.84
C ILE A 48 -7.92 1.57 -17.33
N ALA A 49 -6.69 1.83 -17.81
CA ALA A 49 -5.76 0.77 -18.21
C ALA A 49 -5.43 -0.21 -17.07
N LEU A 50 -5.54 0.22 -15.80
CA LEU A 50 -5.37 -0.63 -14.63
C LEU A 50 -6.63 -1.42 -14.24
N GLY A 51 -7.74 -1.28 -14.98
CA GLY A 51 -8.99 -2.01 -14.81
C GLY A 51 -10.08 -1.26 -14.04
N LEU A 52 -9.95 0.06 -13.86
CA LEU A 52 -10.97 0.87 -13.21
C LEU A 52 -12.02 1.37 -14.22
N ASP A 53 -13.28 1.49 -13.81
CA ASP A 53 -14.32 2.08 -14.65
C ASP A 53 -14.07 3.57 -14.90
N LEU A 54 -14.61 4.09 -16.01
CA LEU A 54 -14.41 5.49 -16.42
C LEU A 54 -14.89 6.49 -15.37
N ASP A 55 -16.01 6.22 -14.69
CA ASP A 55 -16.59 7.16 -13.73
C ASP A 55 -15.72 7.22 -12.46
N SER A 56 -15.34 6.08 -11.90
CA SER A 56 -14.40 5.97 -10.79
C SER A 56 -13.05 6.58 -11.12
N ALA A 57 -12.55 6.39 -12.34
CA ALA A 57 -11.31 7.01 -12.80
C ALA A 57 -11.44 8.54 -12.87
N LYS A 58 -12.55 9.08 -13.39
CA LYS A 58 -12.85 10.52 -13.40
C LYS A 58 -12.95 11.09 -11.99
N ARG A 59 -13.62 10.39 -11.07
CA ARG A 59 -13.73 10.79 -9.64
C ARG A 59 -12.36 10.99 -9.01
N ILE A 60 -11.39 10.11 -9.27
CA ILE A 60 -10.01 10.27 -8.77
C ILE A 60 -9.26 11.35 -9.54
N GLY A 61 -9.36 11.36 -10.87
CA GLY A 61 -8.62 12.24 -11.76
C GLY A 61 -8.90 13.73 -11.55
N PHE A 62 -10.17 14.09 -11.33
CA PHE A 62 -10.61 15.46 -11.11
C PHE A 62 -10.72 15.86 -9.63
N SER A 63 -10.48 14.94 -8.70
CA SER A 63 -10.60 15.23 -7.28
C SER A 63 -9.65 16.34 -6.84
N ARG A 64 -10.18 17.25 -6.00
CA ARG A 64 -9.39 18.29 -5.31
C ARG A 64 -8.70 17.78 -4.04
N LYS A 65 -8.97 16.52 -3.64
CA LYS A 65 -8.37 15.93 -2.44
C LYS A 65 -6.85 15.76 -2.63
N LYS A 66 -6.10 15.96 -1.54
CA LYS A 66 -4.65 15.71 -1.52
C LYS A 66 -4.37 14.25 -1.87
N TYR A 67 -3.24 13.99 -2.54
CA TYR A 67 -2.84 12.64 -2.98
C TYR A 67 -2.81 11.60 -1.86
N TRP A 68 -2.46 12.00 -0.62
CA TRP A 68 -2.47 11.10 0.53
C TRP A 68 -3.89 10.60 0.87
N CYS A 69 -4.89 11.46 0.74
CA CYS A 69 -6.29 11.11 0.95
C CYS A 69 -6.79 10.21 -0.18
N LEU A 70 -6.44 10.54 -1.44
CA LEU A 70 -6.76 9.71 -2.61
C LEU A 70 -6.12 8.32 -2.54
N ALA A 71 -4.92 8.21 -1.98
CA ALA A 71 -4.22 6.94 -1.83
C ALA A 71 -4.95 5.92 -0.93
N ARG A 72 -5.92 6.36 -0.13
CA ARG A 72 -6.72 5.53 0.79
C ARG A 72 -8.08 5.13 0.20
N THR A 73 -8.47 5.65 -0.96
CA THR A 73 -9.83 5.41 -1.47
C THR A 73 -9.97 3.99 -2.03
N PRO A 74 -11.17 3.37 -1.93
CA PRO A 74 -11.37 1.99 -2.33
C PRO A 74 -11.11 1.76 -3.83
N GLU A 75 -11.41 2.75 -4.68
CA GLU A 75 -11.16 2.69 -6.12
C GLU A 75 -9.67 2.51 -6.42
N LEU A 76 -8.81 3.22 -5.69
CA LEU A 76 -7.37 3.10 -5.88
C LEU A 76 -6.80 1.80 -5.32
N HIS A 77 -7.40 1.28 -4.25
CA HIS A 77 -7.08 -0.05 -3.74
C HIS A 77 -7.47 -1.16 -4.73
N ARG A 78 -8.57 -1.00 -5.47
CA ARG A 78 -8.99 -1.92 -6.56
C ARG A 78 -8.06 -1.82 -7.77
N ALA A 79 -7.74 -0.60 -8.22
CA ALA A 79 -6.86 -0.41 -9.38
C ALA A 79 -5.40 -0.87 -9.10
N ILE A 80 -4.88 -0.51 -7.92
CA ILE A 80 -3.51 -0.76 -7.47
C ILE A 80 -3.54 -1.66 -6.24
N THR A 81 -3.70 -2.96 -6.49
CA THR A 81 -3.67 -4.01 -5.47
C THR A 81 -2.27 -4.15 -4.85
N LYS A 82 -2.18 -4.78 -3.68
CA LYS A 82 -0.87 -5.06 -3.04
C LYS A 82 -0.01 -5.97 -3.93
N GLU A 83 -0.65 -6.97 -4.56
CA GLU A 83 0.00 -7.89 -5.50
C GLU A 83 0.69 -7.16 -6.65
N LYS A 84 0.01 -6.19 -7.29
CA LYS A 84 0.63 -5.36 -8.34
C LYS A 84 1.82 -4.57 -7.82
N LEU A 85 1.75 -4.05 -6.59
CA LEU A 85 2.89 -3.34 -5.99
C LEU A 85 4.09 -4.28 -5.78
N TYR A 86 3.85 -5.51 -5.32
CA TYR A 86 4.91 -6.52 -5.19
C TYR A 86 5.50 -6.91 -6.55
N GLN A 87 4.66 -7.08 -7.58
CA GLN A 87 5.12 -7.33 -8.96
C GLN A 87 5.99 -6.19 -9.51
N TRP A 88 5.73 -4.94 -9.11
CA TRP A 88 6.57 -3.79 -9.46
C TRP A 88 7.85 -3.67 -8.63
N GLY A 89 8.18 -4.69 -7.81
CA GLY A 89 9.42 -4.76 -7.05
C GLY A 89 9.33 -4.20 -5.63
N LEU A 90 8.13 -3.98 -5.09
CA LEU A 90 8.01 -3.65 -3.67
C LEU A 90 8.35 -4.88 -2.82
N VAL A 91 9.31 -4.73 -1.91
CA VAL A 91 9.69 -5.81 -0.99
C VAL A 91 8.56 -6.04 0.02
N ASN A 92 8.15 -7.30 0.18
CA ASN A 92 7.23 -7.69 1.24
C ASN A 92 7.95 -7.65 2.59
N LEU A 93 7.65 -6.62 3.37
CA LEU A 93 8.35 -6.34 4.63
C LEU A 93 8.05 -7.39 5.71
N VAL A 94 6.85 -7.98 5.68
CA VAL A 94 6.44 -9.04 6.60
C VAL A 94 7.24 -10.31 6.31
N ALA A 95 7.30 -10.73 5.05
CA ALA A 95 8.06 -11.91 4.63
C ALA A 95 9.56 -11.76 4.93
N LEU A 96 10.11 -10.54 4.74
CA LEU A 96 11.49 -10.26 5.08
C LEU A 96 11.75 -10.39 6.58
N ALA A 97 10.87 -9.82 7.42
CA ALA A 97 11.01 -9.89 8.87
C ALA A 97 10.87 -11.32 9.41
N GLU A 98 9.94 -12.12 8.85
CA GLU A 98 9.79 -13.53 9.18
C GLU A 98 11.04 -14.33 8.82
N ARG A 99 11.62 -14.10 7.63
CA ARG A 99 12.89 -14.73 7.24
C ARG A 99 14.00 -14.40 8.22
N VAL A 100 14.16 -13.12 8.57
CA VAL A 100 15.19 -12.68 9.51
C VAL A 100 14.99 -13.33 10.88
N TYR A 101 13.74 -13.38 11.37
CA TYR A 101 13.41 -13.99 12.66
C TYR A 101 13.72 -15.50 12.72
N LEU A 102 13.53 -16.23 11.62
CA LEU A 102 13.87 -17.66 11.53
C LEU A 102 15.39 -17.92 11.42
N THR A 103 16.17 -16.90 11.09
CA THR A 103 17.63 -17.01 10.93
C THR A 103 18.37 -16.74 12.25
N TYR A 104 17.69 -16.14 13.24
CA TYR A 104 18.18 -15.95 14.61
C TYR A 104 17.77 -17.11 15.52
#